data_AF-A0A9D2DVP3-F1
#
_entry.id   AF-A0A9D2DVP3-F1
#
_cell.length_a   1.000
_cell.length_b   1.000
_cell.length_c   1.000
_cell.angle_alpha   90.00
_cell.angle_beta   90.00
_cell.angle_gamma   90.00
#
_symmetry.space_group_name_H-M   'P 1'
#
loop_
_entity.id
_entity.type
_entity.pdbx_description
1 polymer ?
#
loop_
_entity_poly.entity_id
_entity_poly.type
_entity_poly.pdbx_seq_one_letter_code
_entity_poly.pdbx_strand_id
1 'polypeptide(L)'
;MCRTEDGIVRYAPLCIRTFRLIAPRKLLEAQQFNQQYHSYEEIQNVPDRLRWCRHHMGLMQKEVAEQIGISRGHYIDYEVGYVDYYPKEVVDRLADFYHIPVEDLLDEYNLFL
;
A
#
# COMPACT_ATOMS: atom_id res chain seq x y z
N MET A 1 -38.14 3.73 -1.41
CA MET A 1 -39.60 3.52 -1.56
C MET A 1 -39.84 2.88 -2.92
N CYS A 2 -40.35 1.65 -2.95
CA CYS A 2 -40.67 0.90 -4.17
C CYS A 2 -42.14 1.15 -4.55
N ARG A 3 -42.40 1.45 -5.82
CA ARG A 3 -43.75 1.62 -6.38
C ARG A 3 -43.96 0.56 -7.46
N THR A 4 -45.08 -0.15 -7.38
CA THR A 4 -45.50 -1.17 -8.34
C THR A 4 -46.60 -0.60 -9.22
N GLU A 5 -46.39 -0.63 -10.53
CA GLU A 5 -47.45 -0.51 -11.55
C GLU A 5 -47.42 -1.81 -12.38
N ASP A 6 -48.60 -2.40 -12.60
CA ASP A 6 -48.82 -3.57 -13.46
C ASP A 6 -48.05 -4.85 -13.11
N GLY A 7 -47.84 -5.12 -11.81
CA GLY A 7 -47.37 -6.44 -11.35
C GLY A 7 -45.91 -6.78 -11.71
N ILE A 8 -45.17 -5.87 -12.35
CA ILE A 8 -43.76 -6.07 -12.68
C ILE A 8 -42.91 -5.31 -11.67
N VAL A 9 -42.18 -6.05 -10.85
CA VAL A 9 -41.28 -5.46 -9.87
C VAL A 9 -40.02 -4.93 -10.56
N ARG A 10 -40.01 -3.64 -10.87
CA ARG A 10 -38.89 -2.91 -11.49
C ARG A 10 -37.87 -2.48 -10.44
N TYR A 11 -37.28 -3.41 -9.69
CA TYR A 11 -36.18 -3.03 -8.79
C TYR A 11 -35.02 -2.47 -9.62
N ALA A 12 -34.70 -1.19 -9.39
CA ALA A 12 -33.49 -0.56 -9.87
C ALA A 12 -32.49 -0.51 -8.71
N PRO A 13 -31.20 -0.81 -8.93
CA PRO A 13 -30.20 -0.69 -7.89
C PRO A 13 -30.14 0.77 -7.40
N LEU A 14 -30.34 0.96 -6.09
CA LEU A 14 -30.32 2.29 -5.45
C LEU A 14 -28.94 2.96 -5.56
N CYS A 15 -27.87 2.15 -5.63
CA CYS A 15 -26.49 2.59 -5.77
C CYS A 15 -25.66 1.44 -6.35
N ILE A 16 -25.00 1.67 -7.48
CA ILE A 16 -23.92 0.81 -7.98
C ILE A 16 -22.60 1.43 -7.54
N ARG A 17 -21.88 0.76 -6.64
CA ARG A 17 -20.56 1.20 -6.20
C ARG A 17 -19.50 0.48 -7.02
N THR A 18 -18.83 1.21 -7.89
CA THR A 18 -17.65 0.71 -8.60
C THR A 18 -16.45 0.84 -7.68
N PHE A 19 -15.77 -0.26 -7.41
CA PHE A 19 -14.47 -0.26 -6.75
C PHE A 19 -13.47 -0.97 -7.64
N ARG A 20 -12.21 -0.55 -7.58
CA ARG A 20 -11.14 -1.29 -8.25
C ARG A 20 -10.84 -2.51 -7.40
N LEU A 21 -11.01 -3.70 -7.98
CA LEU A 21 -10.44 -4.92 -7.44
C LEU A 21 -8.92 -4.81 -7.58
N ILE A 22 -8.28 -4.25 -6.55
CA ILE A 22 -6.86 -4.41 -6.34
C ILE A 22 -6.71 -5.87 -5.91
N ALA A 23 -6.37 -6.75 -6.84
CA ALA A 23 -6.16 -8.17 -6.58
C ALA A 23 -4.67 -8.39 -6.30
N PRO A 24 -4.20 -8.31 -5.04
CA PRO A 24 -2.81 -8.65 -4.75
C PRO A 24 -2.61 -10.11 -5.11
N ARG A 25 -1.70 -10.40 -6.04
CA ARG A 25 -1.39 -11.80 -6.43
C ARG A 25 -0.92 -12.67 -5.25
N LYS A 26 -0.52 -12.05 -4.14
CA LYS A 26 -0.27 -12.68 -2.83
C LYS A 26 -1.31 -12.25 -1.79
N LEU A 27 -2.56 -12.71 -1.95
CA LEU A 27 -3.63 -12.43 -0.99
C LEU A 27 -3.27 -12.84 0.45
N LEU A 28 -2.59 -13.98 0.62
CA LEU A 28 -2.29 -14.51 1.95
C LEU A 28 -1.32 -13.63 2.75
N GLU A 29 -0.24 -13.15 2.11
CA GLU A 29 0.75 -12.30 2.77
C GLU A 29 0.14 -10.94 3.15
N ALA A 30 -0.65 -10.35 2.24
CA ALA A 30 -1.38 -9.12 2.52
C ALA A 30 -2.42 -9.32 3.64
N GLN A 31 -3.11 -10.47 3.66
CA GLN A 31 -4.09 -10.80 4.70
C GLN A 31 -3.44 -10.98 6.08
N GLN A 32 -2.31 -11.69 6.15
CA GLN A 32 -1.56 -11.87 7.40
C GLN A 32 -1.05 -10.53 7.91
N PHE A 33 -0.54 -9.68 7.01
CA PHE A 33 -0.05 -8.35 7.37
C PHE A 33 -1.17 -7.42 7.87
N ASN A 34 -2.33 -7.43 7.20
CA ASN A 34 -3.52 -6.68 7.62
C ASN A 34 -4.13 -7.17 8.95
N GLN A 35 -3.84 -8.40 9.37
CA GLN A 35 -4.23 -8.89 10.71
C GLN A 35 -3.29 -8.39 11.80
N GLN A 36 -2.03 -8.09 11.45
CA GLN A 36 -1.01 -7.67 12.39
C GLN A 36 -1.09 -6.17 12.72
N TYR A 37 -1.41 -5.33 11.72
CA TYR A 37 -1.53 -3.88 11.89
C TYR A 37 -2.93 -3.41 11.47
N HIS A 38 -3.56 -2.57 12.31
CA HIS A 38 -4.89 -2.02 12.07
C HIS A 38 -4.83 -0.59 11.53
N SER A 39 -3.74 0.13 11.80
CA SER A 39 -3.46 1.48 11.31
C SER A 39 -1.98 1.62 10.92
N TYR A 40 -1.69 2.56 10.02
CA TYR A 40 -0.32 2.90 9.63
C TYR A 40 0.51 3.41 10.82
N GLU A 41 -0.11 4.16 11.72
CA GLU A 41 0.51 4.78 12.91
C GLU A 41 1.05 3.74 13.92
N GLU A 42 0.55 2.50 13.88
CA GLU A 42 1.02 1.41 14.75
C GLU A 42 2.39 0.89 14.31
N ILE A 43 2.80 1.18 13.06
CA ILE A 43 4.01 0.66 12.46
C ILE A 43 5.19 1.57 12.80
N GLN A 44 6.12 1.03 13.59
CA GLN A 44 7.31 1.76 14.05
C GLN A 44 8.51 1.60 13.10
N ASN A 45 8.58 0.48 12.36
CA ASN A 45 9.75 0.15 11.54
C ASN A 45 9.52 0.54 10.07
N VAL A 46 10.53 1.15 9.44
CA VAL A 46 10.51 1.52 8.01
C VAL A 46 10.17 0.36 7.08
N PRO A 47 10.73 -0.86 7.23
CA PRO A 47 10.42 -1.99 6.35
C PRO A 47 8.93 -2.36 6.34
N ASP A 48 8.29 -2.36 7.51
CA ASP A 48 6.87 -2.66 7.62
C ASP A 48 6.00 -1.50 7.09
N ARG A 49 6.44 -0.24 7.24
CA ARG A 49 5.74 0.92 6.62
C ARG A 49 5.72 0.79 5.10
N LEU A 50 6.84 0.40 4.49
CA LEU A 50 6.93 0.16 3.05
C LEU A 50 6.00 -0.97 2.60
N ARG A 51 5.98 -2.09 3.34
CA ARG A 51 5.07 -3.21 3.07
C ARG A 51 3.61 -2.76 3.16
N TRP A 52 3.25 -1.99 4.18
CA TRP A 52 1.89 -1.46 4.36
C TRP A 52 1.47 -0.61 3.17
N CYS A 53 2.29 0.36 2.77
CA CYS A 53 2.00 1.25 1.65
C CYS A 53 1.83 0.45 0.34
N ARG A 54 2.74 -0.50 0.08
CA ARG A 54 2.64 -1.39 -1.09
C ARG A 54 1.37 -2.23 -1.07
N HIS A 55 1.01 -2.81 0.07
CA HIS A 55 -0.19 -3.64 0.21
C HIS A 55 -1.48 -2.80 0.08
N HIS A 56 -1.49 -1.56 0.58
CA HIS A 56 -2.63 -0.65 0.46
C HIS A 56 -2.90 -0.24 -1.00
N MET A 57 -1.83 -0.04 -1.79
CA MET A 57 -1.95 0.15 -3.24
C MET A 57 -2.11 -1.16 -4.02
N GLY A 58 -1.96 -2.30 -3.32
CA GLY A 58 -1.88 -3.69 -3.81
C GLY A 58 -0.99 -3.89 -5.02
N LEU A 59 0.20 -3.31 -4.94
CA LEU A 59 1.27 -3.45 -5.90
C LEU A 59 2.19 -4.63 -5.55
N MET A 60 2.85 -5.16 -6.57
CA MET A 60 3.97 -6.08 -6.42
C MET A 60 5.27 -5.31 -6.17
N GLN A 61 6.22 -5.93 -5.47
CA GLN A 61 7.59 -5.40 -5.28
C GLN A 61 8.23 -4.96 -6.61
N LYS A 62 8.00 -5.73 -7.67
CA LYS A 62 8.49 -5.42 -9.02
C LYS A 62 7.89 -4.12 -9.57
N GLU A 63 6.60 -3.90 -9.36
CA GLU A 63 5.90 -2.72 -9.88
C GLU A 63 6.37 -1.46 -9.15
N VAL A 64 6.55 -1.53 -7.83
CA VAL A 64 7.11 -0.40 -7.07
C VAL A 64 8.55 -0.10 -7.51
N ALA A 65 9.38 -1.14 -7.64
CA ALA A 65 10.76 -0.97 -8.10
C ALA A 65 10.87 -0.34 -9.49
N GLU A 66 9.99 -0.74 -10.43
CA GLU A 66 9.91 -0.15 -11.76
C GLU A 66 9.48 1.33 -11.72
N GLN A 67 8.56 1.70 -10.84
CA GLN A 67 8.06 3.08 -10.71
C GLN A 67 9.12 4.04 -10.16
N ILE A 68 9.86 3.62 -9.13
CA ILE A 68 10.91 4.46 -8.51
C ILE A 68 12.27 4.33 -9.22
N GLY A 69 12.38 3.43 -10.19
CA GLY A 69 13.57 3.24 -11.02
C GLY A 69 14.73 2.53 -10.30
N ILE A 70 14.43 1.55 -9.45
CA ILE A 70 15.45 0.72 -8.78
C ILE A 70 15.31 -0.76 -9.16
N SER A 71 16.30 -1.57 -8.79
CA SER A 71 16.20 -3.01 -8.97
C SER A 71 15.18 -3.61 -7.99
N ARG A 72 14.46 -4.66 -8.42
CA ARG A 72 13.55 -5.41 -7.53
C ARG A 72 14.28 -5.92 -6.28
N GLY A 73 15.55 -6.32 -6.41
CA GLY A 73 16.38 -6.80 -5.31
C GLY A 73 16.53 -5.74 -4.22
N HIS A 74 16.94 -4.53 -4.61
CA HIS A 74 17.06 -3.42 -3.65
C HIS A 74 15.75 -3.10 -2.94
N TYR A 75 14.63 -3.15 -3.66
CA TYR A 75 13.33 -2.96 -3.02
C TYR A 75 12.99 -4.06 -2.00
N ILE A 76 13.36 -5.31 -2.28
CA ILE A 76 13.21 -6.41 -1.31
C ILE A 76 14.10 -6.14 -0.08
N ASP A 77 15.35 -5.73 -0.27
CA ASP A 77 16.27 -5.47 0.84
C ASP A 77 15.72 -4.38 1.77
N TYR A 78 15.09 -3.34 1.21
CA TYR A 78 14.37 -2.31 1.98
C TYR A 78 13.18 -2.85 2.77
N GLU A 79 12.37 -3.75 2.19
CA GLU A 79 11.21 -4.37 2.88
C GLU A 79 11.60 -5.42 3.93
N VAL A 80 12.80 -6.00 3.84
CA VAL A 80 13.31 -6.95 4.85
C VAL A 80 14.14 -6.22 5.92
N GLY A 81 14.59 -4.99 5.64
CA GLY A 81 15.47 -4.24 6.54
C GLY A 81 16.94 -4.71 6.47
N TYR A 82 17.34 -5.36 5.38
CA TYR A 82 18.73 -5.76 5.12
C TYR A 82 19.54 -4.61 4.50
N VAL A 83 19.35 -3.39 5.02
CA VAL A 83 20.07 -2.21 4.57
C VAL A 83 20.56 -1.40 5.77
N ASP A 84 21.78 -0.88 5.65
CA ASP A 84 22.37 -0.03 6.69
C ASP A 84 21.84 1.42 6.61
N TYR A 85 21.40 1.85 5.42
CA TYR A 85 20.87 3.19 5.18
C TYR A 85 19.93 3.23 3.98
N TYR A 86 19.06 4.24 3.95
CA TYR A 86 18.17 4.53 2.83
C TYR A 86 18.68 5.75 2.05
N PRO A 87 19.08 5.61 0.77
CA PRO A 87 19.54 6.75 -0.02
C PRO A 87 18.43 7.79 -0.16
N LYS A 88 18.75 9.06 0.10
CA LYS A 88 17.78 10.16 0.07
C LYS A 88 17.01 10.21 -1.25
N GLU A 89 17.67 10.03 -2.40
CA GLU A 89 16.96 10.07 -3.69
C GLU A 89 15.93 8.95 -3.86
N VAL A 90 16.14 7.80 -3.20
CA VAL A 90 15.20 6.68 -3.24
C VAL A 90 14.03 6.95 -2.30
N VAL A 91 14.31 7.48 -1.10
CA VAL A 91 13.28 7.84 -0.12
C VAL A 91 12.38 8.94 -0.66
N ASP A 92 12.95 9.98 -1.27
CA ASP A 92 12.17 11.07 -1.89
C ASP A 92 11.23 10.52 -2.97
N ARG A 93 11.72 9.62 -3.84
CA ARG A 93 10.86 8.95 -4.86
C ARG A 93 9.79 8.06 -4.24
N LEU A 94 10.08 7.35 -3.15
CA LEU A 94 9.11 6.52 -2.46
C LEU A 94 8.03 7.37 -1.78
N ALA A 95 8.43 8.46 -1.11
CA ALA A 95 7.53 9.43 -0.49
C ALA A 95 6.61 10.07 -1.53
N ASP A 96 7.16 10.52 -2.66
CA ASP A 96 6.40 11.05 -3.79
C ASP A 96 5.42 10.01 -4.36
N PHE A 97 5.88 8.76 -4.51
CA PHE A 97 5.09 7.66 -5.06
C PHE A 97 3.94 7.23 -4.15
N TYR A 98 4.18 7.16 -2.85
CA TYR A 98 3.17 6.79 -1.85
C TYR A 98 2.30 7.96 -1.39
N HIS A 99 2.67 9.19 -1.75
CA HIS A 99 2.03 10.43 -1.29
C HIS A 99 2.06 10.58 0.24
N ILE A 100 3.18 10.22 0.85
CA ILE A 100 3.41 10.28 2.30
C ILE A 100 4.68 11.13 2.52
N PRO A 101 4.73 12.01 3.53
CA PRO A 101 5.92 12.81 3.76
C PRO A 101 7.10 11.92 4.20
N VAL A 102 8.32 12.31 3.83
CA VAL A 102 9.56 11.52 4.10
C VAL A 102 9.74 11.21 5.59
N GLU A 103 9.38 12.18 6.45
CA GLU A 103 9.41 12.08 7.92
C GLU A 103 8.44 11.04 8.50
N ASP A 104 7.38 10.72 7.77
CA ASP A 104 6.42 9.69 8.16
C ASP A 104 6.79 8.33 7.55
N LEU A 105 7.52 8.32 6.43
CA LEU A 105 8.03 7.08 5.85
C LEU A 105 9.22 6.51 6.64
N LEU A 106 10.15 7.38 7.05
CA LEU A 106 11.32 7.01 7.84
C LEU A 106 11.01 6.99 9.34
N ASP A 107 11.73 6.17 10.10
CA ASP A 107 11.71 6.21 11.56
C ASP A 107 12.67 7.29 12.08
N GLU A 108 12.59 7.60 13.39
CA GLU A 108 13.44 8.62 14.00
C GLU A 108 14.94 8.32 13.80
N TYR A 109 15.35 7.05 13.79
CA TYR A 109 16.74 6.66 13.63
C TYR A 109 17.27 6.98 12.22
N ASN A 110 16.49 6.67 11.18
CA ASN A 110 16.86 6.89 9.78
C ASN A 110 16.76 8.37 9.36
N LEU A 111 16.09 9.23 10.13
CA LEU A 111 16.04 10.66 9.87
C LEU A 111 17.32 11.41 10.25
N PHE A 112 18.13 10.85 11.18
CA PHE A 112 19.36 11.48 11.67
C PHE A 112 20.65 10.98 10.99
N LEU A 113 20.57 9.90 10.21
CA LEU A 113 21.67 9.27 9.48
C LEU A 113 21.94 9.94 8.12
#